data_AF-A0A8T1J2S8-F1
#
_entry.id   AF-A0A8T1J2S8-F1
#
_cell.length_a   1.000
_cell.length_b   1.000
_cell.length_c   1.000
_cell.angle_alpha   90.00
_cell.angle_beta   90.00
_cell.angle_gamma   90.00
#
_symmetry.space_group_name_H-M   'P 1'
#
loop_
_entity.id
_entity.type
_entity.pdbx_description
1 polymer ?
#
loop_
_entity_poly.entity_id
_entity_poly.type
_entity_poly.pdbx_seq_one_letter_code
_entity_poly.pdbx_strand_id
1 'polypeptide(L)'
;MKDGKCTKGFPKPLSEVTKGNVAGYPVYRRRRREAGVVLINGKEYDSETINQWMVPYNPYLSQEYNCHINVEVCTAITPVKYLYKYVYKGSDKAVITVEAVREEGNQTQIEPNETLRI
;
A
#
# COMPACT_ATOMS: atom_id res chain seq x y z
N MET A 1 -5.37 1.61 15.54
CA MET A 1 -6.67 1.13 16.06
C MET A 1 -7.21 2.18 17.02
N LYS A 2 -8.53 2.26 17.20
CA LYS A 2 -9.17 3.07 18.24
C LYS A 2 -10.28 2.22 18.85
N ASP A 3 -10.32 2.10 20.17
CA ASP A 3 -11.32 1.31 20.91
C ASP A 3 -11.40 -0.16 20.44
N GLY A 4 -10.25 -0.78 20.19
CA GLY A 4 -10.17 -2.15 19.66
C GLY A 4 -10.63 -2.32 18.21
N LYS A 5 -11.05 -1.24 17.53
CA LYS A 5 -11.53 -1.27 16.14
C LYS A 5 -10.51 -0.66 15.19
N CYS A 6 -10.47 -1.19 13.97
CA CYS A 6 -9.68 -0.61 12.89
C CYS A 6 -10.32 0.73 12.46
N THR A 7 -9.56 1.82 12.51
CA THR A 7 -10.03 3.16 12.10
C THR A 7 -10.33 3.25 10.61
N LYS A 8 -9.82 2.31 9.80
CA LYS A 8 -10.13 2.18 8.37
C LYS A 8 -11.34 1.29 8.09
N GLY A 9 -11.96 0.74 9.13
CA GLY A 9 -13.17 -0.08 9.05
C GLY A 9 -12.91 -1.46 8.44
N PHE A 10 -11.76 -2.06 8.73
CA PHE A 10 -11.53 -3.48 8.50
C PHE A 10 -12.04 -4.32 9.68
N PRO A 11 -12.56 -5.54 9.45
CA PRO A 11 -12.74 -6.19 8.14
C PRO A 11 -13.85 -5.53 7.32
N LYS A 12 -13.69 -5.48 6.00
CA LYS A 12 -14.70 -4.96 5.05
C LYS A 12 -15.59 -6.10 4.56
N PRO A 13 -16.88 -5.87 4.32
CA PRO A 13 -17.77 -6.91 3.80
C PRO A 13 -17.28 -7.43 2.44
N LEU A 14 -17.52 -8.71 2.19
CA LEU A 14 -17.32 -9.31 0.87
C LEU A 14 -18.28 -8.68 -0.14
N SER A 15 -17.83 -8.56 -1.38
CA SER A 15 -18.63 -8.05 -2.49
C SER A 15 -18.17 -8.69 -3.78
N GLU A 16 -19.08 -9.30 -4.53
CA GLU A 16 -18.73 -9.96 -5.79
C GLU A 16 -18.50 -9.00 -6.95
N VAL A 17 -18.94 -7.74 -6.82
CA VAL A 17 -18.76 -6.70 -7.84
C VAL A 17 -18.35 -5.37 -7.20
N THR A 18 -17.64 -4.53 -7.96
CA THR A 18 -17.38 -3.15 -7.55
C THR A 18 -18.64 -2.32 -7.79
N LYS A 19 -19.15 -1.67 -6.75
CA LYS A 19 -20.37 -0.86 -6.82
C LYS A 19 -20.06 0.61 -6.55
N GLY A 20 -20.70 1.51 -7.28
CA GLY A 20 -20.74 2.92 -6.93
C GLY A 20 -21.49 3.12 -5.60
N ASN A 21 -21.06 4.08 -4.79
CA ASN A 21 -21.71 4.44 -3.53
C ASN A 21 -22.10 5.91 -3.57
N VAL A 22 -23.30 6.23 -3.11
CA VAL A 22 -23.82 7.59 -2.99
C VAL A 22 -22.96 8.43 -2.03
N ALA A 23 -22.32 7.80 -1.03
CA ALA A 23 -21.38 8.44 -0.11
C ALA A 23 -20.00 8.76 -0.72
N GLY A 24 -19.81 8.55 -2.04
CA GLY A 24 -18.66 9.00 -2.80
C GLY A 24 -17.48 8.03 -2.90
N TYR A 25 -17.41 6.99 -2.06
CA TYR A 25 -16.35 5.96 -2.13
C TYR A 25 -16.89 4.64 -2.68
N PRO A 26 -16.36 4.12 -3.80
CA PRO A 26 -16.83 2.86 -4.36
C PRO A 26 -16.64 1.70 -3.37
N VAL A 27 -17.61 0.79 -3.34
CA VAL A 27 -17.48 -0.49 -2.65
C VAL A 27 -16.76 -1.43 -3.59
N TYR A 28 -15.46 -1.62 -3.38
CA TYR A 28 -14.65 -2.51 -4.21
C TYR A 28 -15.03 -3.98 -4.06
N ARG A 29 -14.89 -4.72 -5.16
CA ARG A 29 -15.01 -6.18 -5.17
C ARG A 29 -14.02 -6.82 -4.19
N ARG A 30 -14.54 -7.68 -3.32
CA ARG A 30 -13.84 -8.52 -2.34
C ARG A 30 -14.45 -9.92 -2.42
N ARG A 31 -13.86 -10.78 -3.25
CA ARG A 31 -14.39 -12.13 -3.52
C ARG A 31 -14.24 -13.02 -2.31
N ARG A 32 -15.21 -13.91 -2.10
CA ARG A 32 -15.00 -15.08 -1.23
C ARG A 32 -13.97 -16.01 -1.89
N ARG A 33 -13.05 -16.59 -1.09
CA ARG A 33 -12.19 -17.69 -1.55
C ARG A 33 -12.81 -19.04 -1.19
N GLU A 34 -12.25 -20.11 -1.73
CA GLU A 34 -12.60 -21.47 -1.32
C GLU A 34 -12.32 -21.71 0.17
N ALA A 35 -13.11 -22.59 0.77
CA ALA A 35 -12.96 -22.97 2.16
C ALA A 35 -11.59 -23.59 2.43
N GLY A 36 -11.00 -23.23 3.57
CA GLY A 36 -9.68 -23.70 3.95
C GLY A 36 -8.98 -22.74 4.91
N VAL A 37 -7.71 -23.00 5.16
CA VAL A 37 -6.87 -22.21 6.07
C VAL A 37 -5.68 -21.66 5.29
N VAL A 38 -5.39 -20.38 5.49
CA VAL A 38 -4.20 -19.72 4.96
C VAL A 38 -3.26 -19.41 6.11
N LEU A 39 -2.01 -19.86 5.99
CA LEU A 39 -0.94 -19.49 6.91
C LEU A 39 -0.25 -18.21 6.43
N ILE A 40 -0.34 -17.15 7.23
CA ILE A 40 0.39 -15.90 7.01
C ILE A 40 1.21 -15.60 8.25
N ASN A 41 2.54 -15.57 8.10
CA ASN A 41 3.49 -15.31 9.19
C ASN A 41 3.27 -16.23 10.41
N GLY A 42 3.01 -17.53 10.18
CA GLY A 42 2.79 -18.52 11.23
C GLY A 42 1.43 -18.42 11.92
N LYS A 43 0.52 -17.56 11.45
CA LYS A 43 -0.87 -17.48 11.94
C LYS A 43 -1.83 -18.05 10.92
N GLU A 44 -2.79 -18.81 11.41
CA GLU A 44 -3.88 -19.37 10.61
C GLU A 44 -5.00 -18.34 10.45
N TYR A 45 -5.48 -18.21 9.21
CA TYR A 45 -6.62 -17.38 8.86
C TYR A 45 -7.61 -18.21 8.05
N ASP A 46 -8.90 -17.97 8.27
CA ASP A 46 -9.95 -18.53 7.43
C ASP A 46 -9.83 -17.99 6.00
N SER A 47 -9.63 -18.91 5.05
CA SER A 47 -9.47 -18.62 3.63
C SER A 47 -10.68 -17.89 3.06
N GLU A 48 -11.91 -18.29 3.42
CA GLU A 48 -13.13 -17.73 2.82
C GLU A 48 -13.26 -16.24 3.09
N THR A 49 -12.80 -15.80 4.25
CA THR A 49 -12.98 -14.44 4.76
C THR A 49 -11.73 -13.59 4.71
N ILE A 50 -10.56 -14.14 4.35
CA ILE A 50 -9.29 -13.42 4.39
C ILE A 50 -9.28 -12.13 3.54
N ASN A 51 -9.99 -12.13 2.41
CA ASN A 51 -10.10 -10.98 1.52
C ASN A 51 -10.86 -9.79 2.16
N GLN A 52 -11.56 -9.99 3.27
CA GLN A 52 -12.16 -8.90 4.04
C GLN A 52 -11.11 -8.02 4.71
N TRP A 53 -9.90 -8.55 4.95
CA TRP A 53 -8.79 -7.85 5.59
C TRP A 53 -7.79 -7.23 4.60
N MET A 54 -7.86 -7.61 3.32
CA MET A 54 -6.91 -7.17 2.29
C MET A 54 -7.33 -5.86 1.63
N VAL A 55 -6.37 -5.05 1.19
CA VAL A 55 -6.65 -3.91 0.31
C VAL A 55 -6.78 -4.45 -1.13
N PRO A 56 -7.80 -4.03 -1.91
CA PRO A 56 -7.89 -4.42 -3.31
C PRO A 56 -6.64 -3.97 -4.08
N TYR A 57 -6.12 -4.83 -4.95
CA TYR A 57 -4.98 -4.54 -5.81
C TYR A 57 -5.26 -5.07 -7.21
N ASN A 58 -4.52 -4.55 -8.19
CA ASN A 58 -4.52 -5.10 -9.54
C ASN A 58 -3.37 -6.12 -9.66
N PRO A 59 -3.64 -7.42 -9.85
CA PRO A 59 -2.60 -8.44 -9.97
C PRO A 59 -1.60 -8.18 -11.09
N TYR A 60 -2.08 -7.71 -12.25
CA TYR A 60 -1.23 -7.41 -13.40
C TYR A 60 -0.22 -6.32 -13.06
N LEU A 61 -0.70 -5.17 -12.56
CA LEU A 61 0.17 -4.06 -12.19
C LEU A 61 1.10 -4.43 -11.04
N SER A 62 0.60 -5.16 -10.04
CA SER A 62 1.42 -5.52 -8.88
C SER A 62 2.56 -6.46 -9.26
N GLN A 63 2.33 -7.36 -10.22
CA GLN A 63 3.35 -8.25 -10.76
C GLN A 63 4.36 -7.50 -11.62
N GLU A 64 3.89 -6.63 -12.52
CA GLU A 64 4.74 -5.84 -13.43
C GLU A 64 5.75 -4.96 -12.66
N TYR A 65 5.29 -4.28 -11.61
CA TYR A 65 6.11 -3.33 -10.86
C TYR A 65 6.63 -3.86 -9.52
N ASN A 66 6.41 -5.15 -9.22
CA ASN A 66 6.78 -5.79 -7.96
C ASN A 66 6.42 -4.96 -6.71
N CYS A 67 5.27 -4.29 -6.72
CA CYS A 67 4.81 -3.46 -5.63
C CYS A 67 3.28 -3.47 -5.52
N HIS A 68 2.76 -3.20 -4.31
CA HIS A 68 1.31 -3.19 -4.10
C HIS A 68 0.68 -1.92 -4.67
N ILE A 69 0.02 -2.04 -5.82
CA ILE A 69 -0.61 -0.90 -6.51
C ILE A 69 -2.11 -0.86 -6.21
N ASN A 70 -2.54 0.24 -5.60
CA ASN A 70 -3.95 0.54 -5.39
C ASN A 70 -4.52 1.27 -6.61
N VAL A 71 -5.64 0.79 -7.15
CA VAL A 71 -6.33 1.40 -8.30
C VAL A 71 -7.68 1.93 -7.83
N GLU A 72 -7.90 3.24 -7.99
CA GLU A 72 -9.13 3.88 -7.57
C GLU A 72 -10.00 4.29 -8.77
N VAL A 73 -11.31 4.01 -8.69
CA VAL A 73 -12.27 4.46 -9.71
C VAL A 73 -12.76 5.86 -9.33
N CYS A 74 -12.49 6.80 -10.22
CA CYS A 74 -12.59 8.22 -9.99
C CYS A 74 -13.81 8.80 -10.71
N THR A 75 -14.95 8.94 -10.03
CA THR A 75 -16.21 9.43 -10.63
C THR A 75 -16.59 10.87 -10.23
N ALA A 76 -15.86 11.51 -9.32
CA ALA A 76 -16.16 12.84 -8.78
C ALA A 76 -14.91 13.75 -8.76
N ILE A 77 -14.97 14.93 -8.14
CA ILE A 77 -13.82 15.85 -7.95
C ILE A 77 -12.85 15.41 -6.82
N THR A 78 -13.28 14.47 -5.98
CA THR A 78 -12.49 13.86 -4.89
C THR A 78 -11.10 13.32 -5.31
N PRO A 79 -10.92 12.70 -6.49
CA PRO A 79 -9.63 12.28 -7.01
C PRO A 79 -8.67 13.44 -7.25
N VAL A 80 -9.17 14.60 -7.67
CA VAL A 80 -8.35 15.80 -7.85
C VAL A 80 -7.80 16.22 -6.49
N LYS A 81 -8.67 16.34 -5.48
CA LYS A 81 -8.24 16.63 -4.10
C LYS A 81 -7.24 15.59 -3.59
N TYR A 82 -7.46 14.31 -3.90
CA TYR A 82 -6.55 13.23 -3.52
C TYR A 82 -5.19 13.37 -4.22
N LEU A 83 -5.15 13.55 -5.54
CA LEU A 83 -3.92 13.73 -6.30
C LEU A 83 -3.11 14.93 -5.79
N TYR A 84 -3.75 16.08 -5.63
CA TYR A 84 -3.11 17.28 -5.08
C TYR A 84 -2.59 17.03 -3.67
N LYS A 85 -3.36 16.38 -2.79
CA LYS A 85 -2.89 16.01 -1.45
C LYS A 85 -1.62 15.16 -1.51
N TYR A 86 -1.51 14.22 -2.44
CA TYR A 86 -0.34 13.32 -2.53
C TYR A 86 0.87 13.99 -3.17
N VAL A 87 0.67 14.84 -4.18
CA VAL A 87 1.74 15.67 -4.78
C VAL A 87 2.33 16.62 -3.74
N TYR A 88 1.49 17.24 -2.91
CA TYR A 88 1.91 18.23 -1.91
C TYR A 88 2.07 17.67 -0.50
N LYS A 89 1.98 16.35 -0.28
CA LYS A 89 2.21 15.73 1.03
C LYS A 89 3.65 15.94 1.52
N GLY A 90 4.57 16.22 0.59
CA GLY A 90 6.02 16.25 0.83
C GLY A 90 6.65 14.87 0.70
N SER A 91 7.96 14.86 0.45
CA SER A 91 8.74 13.63 0.32
C SER A 91 8.84 12.93 1.68
N ASP A 92 8.36 11.69 1.80
CA ASP A 92 8.63 10.82 2.96
C ASP A 92 10.09 10.29 2.95
N LYS A 93 10.91 10.70 1.97
CA LYS A 93 12.28 10.22 1.76
C LYS A 93 13.28 11.35 2.05
N ALA A 94 14.05 11.19 3.12
CA ALA A 94 15.26 11.96 3.36
C ALA A 94 16.45 11.19 2.77
N VAL A 95 17.26 11.86 1.94
CA VAL A 95 18.56 11.33 1.50
C VAL A 95 19.61 11.99 2.37
N ILE A 96 20.30 11.19 3.18
CA ILE A 96 21.41 11.65 4.02
C ILE A 96 22.67 11.10 3.40
N THR A 97 23.56 11.99 2.98
CA THR A 97 24.91 11.64 2.50
C THR A 97 25.84 11.80 3.69
N VAL A 98 26.47 10.71 4.14
CA VAL A 98 27.47 10.75 5.21
C VAL A 98 28.85 10.81 4.55
N GLU A 99 29.47 11.99 4.57
CA GLU A 99 30.86 12.14 4.15
C GLU A 99 31.78 11.80 5.33
N ALA A 100 32.62 10.78 5.15
CA ALA A 100 33.70 10.52 6.08
C ALA A 100 34.77 11.62 5.90
N VAL A 101 35.05 12.37 6.96
CA VAL A 101 36.19 13.29 6.99
C VAL A 101 37.46 12.44 6.89
N ARG A 102 38.11 12.47 5.73
CA ARG A 102 39.41 11.83 5.52
C ARG A 102 40.50 12.84 5.86
N GLU A 103 41.40 12.46 6.75
CA GLU A 103 42.73 13.07 6.81
C GLU A 103 43.46 12.86 5.47
N GLU A 104 44.16 13.89 5.02
CA GLU A 104 44.72 14.04 3.69
C GLU A 104 45.57 12.82 3.27
N GLY A 105 45.24 12.19 2.13
CA GLY A 105 46.24 11.34 1.45
C GLY A 105 45.82 10.20 0.53
N ASN A 106 44.55 9.84 0.32
CA ASN A 106 44.23 8.80 -0.69
C ASN A 106 42.88 9.00 -1.38
N GLN A 107 42.94 9.11 -2.72
CA GLN A 107 41.77 9.13 -3.60
C GLN A 107 41.15 7.73 -3.65
N THR A 108 39.86 7.61 -3.34
CA THR A 108 39.08 6.40 -3.67
C THR A 108 37.83 6.84 -4.39
N GLN A 109 37.52 6.15 -5.48
CA GLN A 109 36.33 6.39 -6.32
C GLN A 109 35.07 6.28 -5.47
N ILE A 110 34.18 7.26 -5.61
CA ILE A 110 32.92 7.35 -4.90
C ILE A 110 31.89 6.57 -5.73
N GLU A 111 31.56 5.35 -5.29
CA GLU A 111 30.43 4.59 -5.84
C GLU A 111 29.11 5.20 -5.33
N PRO A 112 28.14 5.54 -6.19
CA PRO A 112 26.90 6.13 -5.74
C PRO A 112 25.98 5.09 -5.08
N ASN A 113 25.86 5.26 -3.77
CA ASN A 113 24.60 5.17 -3.02
C ASN A 113 24.09 3.76 -2.65
N GLU A 114 24.54 3.25 -1.49
CA GLU A 114 23.68 2.42 -0.65
C GLU A 114 22.49 3.27 -0.18
N THR A 115 21.36 3.11 -0.87
CA THR A 115 20.08 3.63 -0.37
C THR A 115 19.69 2.80 0.84
N LEU A 116 19.93 3.33 2.05
CA LEU A 116 19.36 2.80 3.28
C LEU A 116 17.83 2.87 3.15
N ARG A 117 17.21 1.72 2.87
CA ARG A 117 15.76 1.54 2.94
C ARG A 117 15.42 1.33 4.42
N ILE A 118 14.85 2.35 5.05
CA ILE A 118 14.17 2.25 6.36
C ILE A 118 12.86 1.47 6.17
#